data_AF-A0A9P8LFR7-F1
#
_entry.id   AF-A0A9P8LFR7-F1
#
_cell.length_a   1.000
_cell.length_b   1.000
_cell.length_c   1.000
_cell.angle_alpha   90.00
_cell.angle_beta   90.00
_cell.angle_gamma   90.00
#
_symmetry.space_group_name_H-M   'P 1'
#
loop_
_entity.id
_entity.type
_entity.pdbx_description
1 polymer ?
#
loop_
_entity_poly.entity_id
_entity_poly.type
_entity_poly.pdbx_seq_one_letter_code
_entity_poly.pdbx_strand_id
1 'polypeptide(L)'
;MANKQATSGSLSVAPAPWTCKCETYWLLFYARGPLPENVYDPLEAASAEFSDPAIAGEYRGGLGMIQIVRYSETPVGGYDELLIIPGYFDRPGGKKNWRVTRIYVSQRDTCYNGRKNWNFPKHLARFEFSHPPTQASSAPPTTLKVQVFPPDQKASRPFFTATLQPSRWLPQVPFSTKIASYVGMDVFLVQPPLPTGDKPDEELLCGTTEWMGSMPYLYSNKARGMWVDIESVKGSEAQGEGGEQQPLLDTRELEGWWPKSFEPWKIGLWLEEATLIVPESEEISS
;
A
#
# COMPACT_ATOMS: atom_id res chain seq x y z
N MET A 1 14.39 -1.83 18.31
CA MET A 1 13.01 -1.56 17.86
C MET A 1 12.32 -2.90 17.75
N ALA A 2 11.15 -3.07 18.35
CA ALA A 2 10.50 -4.38 18.47
C ALA A 2 9.98 -4.84 17.10
N ASN A 3 10.42 -6.02 16.69
CA ASN A 3 9.91 -6.72 15.52
C ASN A 3 8.42 -7.03 15.80
N LYS A 4 7.49 -6.38 15.08
CA LYS A 4 6.05 -6.69 15.19
C LYS A 4 5.84 -8.07 14.58
N GLN A 5 5.97 -9.10 15.40
CA GLN A 5 5.93 -10.50 14.98
C GLN A 5 4.58 -10.85 14.33
N ALA A 6 4.63 -11.63 13.25
CA ALA A 6 3.50 -12.40 12.78
C ALA A 6 3.27 -13.56 13.77
N THR A 7 2.40 -13.38 14.76
CA THR A 7 2.01 -14.45 15.68
C THR A 7 1.05 -15.42 14.99
N SER A 8 1.27 -16.71 15.20
CA SER A 8 0.44 -17.84 14.72
C SER A 8 -0.86 -18.00 15.52
N GLY A 9 -1.51 -16.89 15.89
CA GLY A 9 -2.77 -16.87 16.63
C GLY A 9 -3.98 -16.89 15.70
N SER A 10 -5.16 -17.18 16.26
CA SER A 10 -6.45 -16.99 15.59
C SER A 10 -6.59 -15.54 15.13
N LEU A 11 -7.07 -15.32 13.90
CA LEU A 11 -7.28 -13.98 13.35
C LEU A 11 -8.29 -13.20 14.20
N SER A 12 -7.95 -11.97 14.54
CA SER A 12 -8.86 -11.06 15.24
C SER A 12 -9.77 -10.37 14.23
N VAL A 13 -11.08 -10.65 14.28
CA VAL A 13 -12.07 -9.99 13.42
C VAL A 13 -12.38 -8.60 13.96
N ALA A 14 -12.24 -7.59 13.11
CA ALA A 14 -12.49 -6.19 13.43
C ALA A 14 -13.28 -5.54 12.27
N PRO A 15 -14.62 -5.44 12.37
CA PRO A 15 -15.45 -4.87 11.32
C PRO A 15 -15.16 -3.39 11.11
N ALA A 16 -15.52 -2.87 9.93
CA ALA A 16 -15.59 -1.44 9.67
C ALA A 16 -16.67 -0.76 10.55
N PRO A 17 -16.64 0.57 10.73
CA PRO A 17 -15.63 1.52 10.27
C PRO A 17 -14.39 1.58 11.18
N TRP A 18 -13.24 1.95 10.61
CA TRP A 18 -11.99 2.13 11.36
C TRP A 18 -11.63 3.61 11.46
N THR A 19 -11.28 4.06 12.67
CA THR A 19 -10.58 5.34 12.89
C THR A 19 -9.17 5.05 13.34
N CYS A 20 -8.20 5.52 12.58
CA CYS A 20 -6.79 5.16 12.74
C CYS A 20 -5.92 6.38 12.96
N LYS A 21 -4.88 6.24 13.79
CA LYS A 21 -3.77 7.19 13.90
C LYS A 21 -2.58 6.69 13.12
N CYS A 22 -1.99 7.55 12.32
CA CYS A 22 -0.87 7.18 11.45
C CYS A 22 0.07 8.34 11.13
N GLU A 23 1.23 7.97 10.62
CA GLU A 23 2.10 8.84 9.83
C GLU A 23 2.13 8.27 8.40
N THR A 24 1.96 9.12 7.38
CA THR A 24 1.87 8.64 6.00
C THR A 24 2.65 9.49 5.01
N TYR A 25 3.13 8.81 3.97
CA TYR A 25 4.00 9.33 2.94
C TYR A 25 3.37 9.05 1.58
N TRP A 26 3.06 10.09 0.82
CA TRP A 26 2.39 9.99 -0.46
C TRP A 26 3.34 10.36 -1.59
N LEU A 27 3.53 9.42 -2.50
CA LEU A 27 4.40 9.51 -3.65
C LEU A 27 3.50 9.52 -4.90
N LEU A 28 3.28 10.70 -5.45
CA LEU A 28 2.36 10.89 -6.58
C LEU A 28 3.08 10.63 -7.91
N PHE A 29 2.36 10.04 -8.86
CA PHE A 29 2.80 9.90 -10.25
C PHE A 29 1.63 10.14 -11.20
N TYR A 30 1.95 10.31 -12.48
CA TYR A 30 0.94 10.31 -13.52
C TYR A 30 1.16 9.09 -14.42
N ALA A 31 0.24 8.12 -14.34
CA ALA A 31 0.34 6.89 -15.09
C ALA A 31 -0.13 7.09 -16.52
N ARG A 32 0.74 6.72 -17.47
CA ARG A 32 0.48 6.73 -18.91
C ARG A 32 0.71 5.34 -19.47
N GLY A 33 -0.11 4.94 -20.44
CA GLY A 33 0.04 3.66 -21.12
C GLY A 33 -0.62 2.50 -20.38
N PRO A 34 -0.28 1.25 -20.77
CA PRO A 34 -0.90 0.05 -20.20
C PRO A 34 -0.53 -0.13 -18.74
N LEU A 35 -1.31 -0.96 -18.06
CA LEU A 35 -1.02 -1.34 -16.69
C LEU A 35 0.29 -2.17 -16.67
N PRO A 36 1.24 -1.89 -15.75
CA PRO A 36 2.50 -2.62 -15.69
C PRO A 36 2.35 -4.10 -15.35
N GLU A 37 3.35 -4.90 -15.73
CA GLU A 37 3.50 -6.25 -15.17
C GLU A 37 3.67 -6.18 -13.64
N ASN A 38 3.21 -7.23 -12.94
CA ASN A 38 3.30 -7.39 -11.47
C ASN A 38 2.59 -6.31 -10.63
N VAL A 39 1.73 -5.51 -11.27
CA VAL A 39 0.83 -4.54 -10.61
C VAL A 39 -0.23 -5.19 -9.71
N TYR A 40 -0.52 -6.47 -9.95
CA TYR A 40 -1.35 -7.35 -9.14
C TYR A 40 -0.45 -8.42 -8.52
N ASP A 41 -0.85 -8.94 -7.35
CA ASP A 41 -0.24 -10.15 -6.80
C ASP A 41 -0.60 -11.36 -7.67
N PRO A 42 0.25 -12.42 -7.76
CA PRO A 42 -0.09 -13.63 -8.50
C PRO A 42 -1.49 -14.19 -8.18
N LEU A 43 -1.95 -14.09 -6.92
CA LEU A 43 -3.30 -14.52 -6.54
C LEU A 43 -4.38 -13.72 -7.29
N GLU A 44 -4.35 -12.39 -7.21
CA GLU A 44 -5.31 -11.53 -7.90
C GLU A 44 -5.13 -11.52 -9.43
N ALA A 45 -3.90 -11.67 -9.92
CA ALA A 45 -3.60 -11.76 -11.35
C ALA A 45 -4.19 -13.02 -12.00
N ALA A 46 -4.38 -14.09 -11.23
CA ALA A 46 -4.99 -15.33 -11.70
C ALA A 46 -6.53 -15.30 -11.69
N SER A 47 -7.15 -14.31 -11.04
CA SER A 47 -8.61 -14.14 -10.98
C SER A 47 -9.09 -13.19 -12.08
N ALA A 48 -10.02 -13.67 -12.91
CA ALA A 48 -10.60 -12.84 -13.97
C ALA A 48 -11.49 -11.72 -13.37
N GLU A 49 -12.15 -12.00 -12.25
CA GLU A 49 -12.98 -11.04 -11.50
C GLU A 49 -12.18 -9.83 -11.03
N PHE A 50 -10.88 -10.00 -10.74
CA PHE A 50 -10.02 -8.91 -10.29
C PHE A 50 -9.18 -8.29 -11.41
N SER A 51 -8.72 -9.08 -12.38
CA SER A 51 -7.66 -8.69 -13.33
C SER A 51 -8.08 -8.60 -14.80
N ASP A 52 -9.15 -9.28 -15.23
CA ASP A 52 -9.60 -9.24 -16.62
C ASP A 52 -10.29 -7.90 -16.91
N PRO A 53 -9.79 -7.05 -17.83
CA PRO A 53 -10.40 -5.75 -18.14
C PRO A 53 -11.87 -5.84 -18.58
N ALA A 54 -12.29 -6.96 -19.18
CA ALA A 54 -13.67 -7.15 -19.62
C ALA A 54 -14.64 -7.41 -18.46
N ILE A 55 -14.15 -7.91 -17.32
CA ILE A 55 -14.94 -8.27 -16.14
C ILE A 55 -14.68 -7.27 -15.00
N ALA A 56 -13.41 -7.07 -14.68
CA ALA A 56 -12.91 -6.17 -13.66
C ALA A 56 -12.84 -4.70 -14.13
N GLY A 57 -13.27 -4.37 -15.35
CA GLY A 57 -13.26 -3.01 -15.87
C GLY A 57 -11.90 -2.53 -16.38
N GLU A 58 -11.93 -1.71 -17.44
CA GLU A 58 -10.72 -1.25 -18.12
C GLU A 58 -9.91 -0.26 -17.26
N TYR A 59 -8.59 -0.40 -17.30
CA TYR A 59 -7.67 0.60 -16.76
C TYR A 59 -7.67 1.87 -17.62
N ARG A 60 -7.80 3.02 -16.96
CA ARG A 60 -7.89 4.35 -17.61
C ARG A 60 -6.68 5.25 -17.32
N GLY A 61 -5.77 4.84 -16.44
CA GLY A 61 -4.60 5.64 -16.05
C GLY A 61 -4.95 6.92 -15.28
N GLY A 62 -4.10 7.93 -15.40
CA GLY A 62 -4.30 9.24 -14.75
C GLY A 62 -3.43 9.45 -13.52
N LEU A 63 -3.90 10.28 -12.58
CA LEU A 63 -3.20 10.52 -11.33
C LEU A 63 -3.18 9.21 -10.50
N GLY A 64 -1.97 8.75 -10.19
CA GLY A 64 -1.73 7.59 -9.34
C GLY A 64 -0.91 7.96 -8.12
N MET A 65 -0.83 7.03 -7.17
CA MET A 65 -0.19 7.23 -5.89
C MET A 65 0.39 5.92 -5.35
N ILE A 66 1.63 5.99 -4.87
CA ILE A 66 2.18 5.01 -3.92
C ILE A 66 2.02 5.63 -2.53
N GLN A 67 1.46 4.89 -1.58
CA GLN A 67 1.38 5.32 -0.18
C GLN A 67 2.19 4.38 0.70
N ILE A 68 2.94 4.97 1.62
CA ILE A 68 3.52 4.28 2.75
C ILE A 68 2.78 4.80 3.99
N VAL A 69 2.28 3.91 4.84
CA VAL A 69 1.52 4.28 6.04
C VAL A 69 2.07 3.54 7.24
N ARG A 70 2.27 4.26 8.34
CA ARG A 70 2.71 3.73 9.62
C ARG A 70 1.60 3.97 10.63
N TYR A 71 0.78 2.95 10.87
CA TYR A 71 -0.31 3.04 11.81
C TYR A 71 0.21 2.82 13.24
N SER A 72 -0.10 3.79 14.11
CA SER A 72 0.16 3.67 15.55
C SER A 72 -1.03 3.09 16.29
N GLU A 73 -2.26 3.41 15.86
CA GLU A 73 -3.50 2.97 16.50
C GLU A 73 -4.52 2.54 15.44
N THR A 74 -4.98 1.30 15.52
CA THR A 74 -6.10 0.75 14.76
C THR A 74 -6.85 -0.27 15.64
N PRO A 75 -8.06 -0.73 15.25
CA PRO A 75 -8.78 -1.78 15.97
C PRO A 75 -8.00 -3.11 16.14
N VAL A 76 -6.97 -3.35 15.33
CA VAL A 76 -6.13 -4.56 15.39
C VAL A 76 -4.68 -4.25 15.83
N GLY A 77 -4.44 -3.06 16.38
CA GLY A 77 -3.09 -2.61 16.76
C GLY A 77 -2.34 -1.90 15.64
N GLY A 78 -1.10 -1.46 15.93
CA GLY A 78 -0.30 -0.70 14.98
C GLY A 78 0.41 -1.59 13.96
N TYR A 79 0.36 -1.24 12.67
CA TYR A 79 1.01 -1.95 11.58
C TYR A 79 1.56 -0.97 10.53
N ASP A 80 2.33 -1.47 9.58
CA ASP A 80 2.87 -0.69 8.48
C ASP A 80 2.28 -1.20 7.16
N GLU A 81 2.11 -0.30 6.18
CA GLU A 81 1.42 -0.56 4.93
C GLU A 81 2.14 0.14 3.76
N LEU A 82 2.22 -0.55 2.63
CA LEU A 82 2.68 -0.03 1.34
C LEU A 82 1.64 -0.38 0.29
N LEU A 83 1.10 0.60 -0.44
CA LEU A 83 0.11 0.34 -1.49
C LEU A 83 0.33 1.15 -2.75
N ILE A 84 -0.25 0.66 -3.85
CA ILE A 84 -0.30 1.33 -5.15
C ILE A 84 -1.75 1.53 -5.57
N ILE A 85 -2.08 2.78 -5.88
CA ILE A 85 -3.26 3.18 -6.64
C ILE A 85 -2.74 3.67 -8.00
N PRO A 86 -2.78 2.88 -9.07
CA PRO A 86 -2.16 3.27 -10.32
C PRO A 86 -2.98 4.28 -11.12
N GLY A 87 -4.23 4.50 -10.75
CA GLY A 87 -5.11 5.51 -11.34
C GLY A 87 -6.55 5.02 -11.39
N TYR A 88 -7.26 5.48 -12.42
CA TYR A 88 -8.67 5.17 -12.61
C TYR A 88 -8.87 3.83 -13.32
N PHE A 89 -9.92 3.13 -12.91
CA PHE A 89 -10.49 1.98 -13.60
C PHE A 89 -11.98 2.22 -13.80
N ASP A 90 -12.54 1.61 -14.83
CA ASP A 90 -13.99 1.48 -14.93
C ASP A 90 -14.54 0.61 -13.79
N ARG A 91 -15.78 0.88 -13.40
CA ARG A 91 -16.55 0.09 -12.43
C ARG A 91 -17.94 -0.25 -12.98
N PRO A 92 -18.65 -1.22 -12.38
CA PRO A 92 -20.09 -1.41 -12.62
C PRO A 92 -20.86 -0.08 -12.53
N GLY A 93 -21.78 0.14 -13.48
CA GLY A 93 -22.56 1.39 -13.58
C GLY A 93 -21.90 2.51 -14.38
N GLY A 94 -20.78 2.24 -15.09
CA GLY A 94 -20.22 3.14 -16.10
C GLY A 94 -19.46 4.36 -15.58
N LYS A 95 -19.19 4.43 -14.27
CA LYS A 95 -18.30 5.43 -13.66
C LYS A 95 -16.85 4.91 -13.65
N LYS A 96 -15.91 5.80 -13.34
CA LYS A 96 -14.52 5.45 -13.10
C LYS A 96 -14.08 5.89 -11.71
N ASN A 97 -13.33 5.03 -11.03
CA ASN A 97 -12.85 5.27 -9.68
C ASN A 97 -11.41 4.81 -9.53
N TRP A 98 -10.74 5.27 -8.47
CA TRP A 98 -9.44 4.75 -8.11
C TRP A 98 -9.55 3.31 -7.63
N ARG A 99 -8.50 2.52 -7.91
CA ARG A 99 -8.39 1.13 -7.45
C ARG A 99 -7.03 0.90 -6.81
N VAL A 100 -6.98 0.23 -5.66
CA VAL A 100 -5.72 -0.30 -5.11
C VAL A 100 -5.44 -1.63 -5.79
N THR A 101 -4.33 -1.75 -6.51
CA THR A 101 -4.01 -2.98 -7.26
C THR A 101 -3.00 -3.87 -6.54
N ARG A 102 -2.13 -3.28 -5.73
CA ARG A 102 -1.18 -3.98 -4.87
C ARG A 102 -1.12 -3.30 -3.53
N ILE A 103 -1.16 -4.08 -2.45
CA ILE A 103 -1.05 -3.57 -1.09
C ILE A 103 -0.42 -4.61 -0.17
N TYR A 104 0.57 -4.17 0.58
CA TYR A 104 1.33 -4.96 1.53
C TYR A 104 1.13 -4.43 2.94
N VAL A 105 1.04 -5.34 3.91
CA VAL A 105 0.90 -5.01 5.33
C VAL A 105 1.81 -5.86 6.20
N SER A 106 2.20 -5.30 7.34
CA SER A 106 3.12 -5.96 8.28
C SER A 106 2.47 -6.95 9.25
N GLN A 107 1.15 -7.10 9.24
CA GLN A 107 0.41 -7.90 10.24
C GLN A 107 -0.76 -8.68 9.62
N ARG A 108 -1.00 -9.89 10.14
CA ARG A 108 -2.04 -10.83 9.66
C ARG A 108 -3.46 -10.29 9.80
N ASP A 109 -3.82 -9.72 10.95
CA ASP A 109 -5.20 -9.28 11.21
C ASP A 109 -5.64 -8.16 10.26
N THR A 110 -4.79 -7.18 9.99
CA THR A 110 -5.11 -6.12 9.00
C THR A 110 -5.19 -6.68 7.58
N CYS A 111 -4.42 -7.72 7.26
CA CYS A 111 -4.50 -8.40 5.97
C CYS A 111 -5.89 -9.00 5.76
N TYR A 112 -6.33 -9.83 6.72
CA TYR A 112 -7.67 -10.44 6.69
C TYR A 112 -8.80 -9.41 6.69
N ASN A 113 -8.81 -8.50 7.67
CA ASN A 113 -9.90 -7.53 7.79
C ASN A 113 -9.93 -6.54 6.62
N GLY A 114 -8.76 -6.19 6.06
CA GLY A 114 -8.65 -5.33 4.89
C GLY A 114 -9.31 -5.92 3.64
N ARG A 115 -9.06 -7.22 3.39
CA ARG A 115 -9.70 -7.98 2.32
C ARG A 115 -11.20 -8.11 2.56
N LYS A 116 -11.58 -8.55 3.75
CA LYS A 116 -12.98 -8.82 4.12
C LYS A 116 -13.88 -7.58 4.11
N ASN A 117 -13.41 -6.47 4.66
CA ASN A 117 -14.24 -5.28 4.86
C ASN A 117 -14.28 -4.36 3.63
N TRP A 118 -13.27 -4.36 2.76
CA TRP A 118 -13.13 -3.35 1.70
C TRP A 118 -12.63 -3.88 0.36
N ASN A 119 -12.47 -5.20 0.22
CA ASN A 119 -11.84 -5.82 -0.95
C ASN A 119 -10.44 -5.26 -1.28
N PHE A 120 -9.69 -4.79 -0.29
CA PHE A 120 -8.29 -4.41 -0.55
C PHE A 120 -7.44 -5.67 -0.70
N PRO A 121 -6.69 -5.86 -1.81
CA PRO A 121 -5.94 -7.10 -2.09
C PRO A 121 -4.66 -7.16 -1.25
N LYS A 122 -4.81 -7.23 0.07
CA LYS A 122 -3.71 -7.18 1.03
C LYS A 122 -2.95 -8.50 1.04
N HIS A 123 -1.63 -8.36 1.12
CA HIS A 123 -0.65 -9.42 1.28
C HIS A 123 0.36 -9.07 2.36
N LEU A 124 1.03 -10.07 2.93
CA LEU A 124 2.03 -9.83 3.97
C LEU A 124 3.36 -9.40 3.36
N ALA A 125 4.01 -8.44 4.02
CA ALA A 125 5.40 -8.08 3.78
C ALA A 125 6.08 -7.66 5.08
N ARG A 126 7.40 -7.62 5.07
CA ARG A 126 8.20 -7.15 6.20
C ARG A 126 8.70 -5.74 5.93
N PHE A 127 8.61 -4.88 6.93
CA PHE A 127 8.93 -3.46 6.81
C PHE A 127 10.08 -3.10 7.73
N GLU A 128 10.99 -2.27 7.23
CA GLU A 128 12.05 -1.66 8.02
C GLU A 128 12.10 -0.16 7.74
N PHE A 129 12.24 0.61 8.81
CA PHE A 129 12.37 2.06 8.78
C PHE A 129 13.64 2.44 9.53
N SER A 130 14.44 3.34 8.94
CA SER A 130 15.63 3.88 9.61
C SER A 130 15.33 4.68 10.89
N HIS A 131 14.07 5.11 11.08
CA HIS A 131 13.64 5.92 12.23
C HIS A 131 12.23 5.52 12.70
N PRO A 132 11.89 5.72 13.98
CA PRO A 132 10.51 5.62 14.46
C PRO A 132 9.62 6.70 13.81
N PRO A 133 8.29 6.61 13.94
CA PRO A 133 7.41 7.68 13.47
C PRO A 133 7.72 9.00 14.17
N THR A 134 7.46 10.12 13.49
CA THR A 134 7.70 11.44 14.09
C THR A 134 6.80 11.65 15.30
N GLN A 135 7.41 11.94 16.45
CA GLN A 135 6.67 12.23 17.67
C GLN A 135 6.11 13.65 17.65
N ALA A 136 4.99 13.89 18.33
CA ALA A 136 4.26 15.15 18.23
C ALA A 136 5.05 16.42 18.57
N SER A 137 6.06 16.31 19.44
CA SER A 137 6.93 17.41 19.88
C SER A 137 8.31 17.43 19.21
N SER A 138 8.57 16.52 18.26
CA SER A 138 9.88 16.35 17.63
C SER A 138 9.87 16.76 16.17
N ALA A 139 11.02 17.21 15.67
CA ALA A 139 11.20 17.38 14.24
C ALA A 139 11.35 16.00 13.55
N PRO A 140 10.87 15.83 12.31
CA PRO A 140 11.12 14.63 11.55
C PRO A 140 12.63 14.47 11.25
N PRO A 141 13.11 13.24 11.01
CA PRO A 141 14.51 13.00 10.68
C PRO A 141 14.90 13.76 9.39
N THR A 142 16.18 14.07 9.22
CA THR A 142 16.69 14.69 7.97
C THR A 142 16.46 13.81 6.76
N THR A 143 16.45 12.49 6.96
CA THR A 143 16.23 11.49 5.93
C THR A 143 15.61 10.26 6.58
N LEU A 144 14.62 9.68 5.91
CA LEU A 144 13.98 8.44 6.29
C LEU A 144 14.13 7.43 5.15
N LYS A 145 14.94 6.39 5.38
CA LYS A 145 14.94 5.20 4.53
C LYS A 145 13.84 4.23 4.96
N VAL A 146 13.08 3.75 3.99
CA VAL A 146 12.04 2.72 4.11
C VAL A 146 12.42 1.55 3.21
N GLN A 147 12.34 0.33 3.73
CA GLN A 147 12.61 -0.90 2.99
C GLN A 147 11.49 -1.91 3.24
N VAL A 148 11.03 -2.56 2.17
CA VAL A 148 9.99 -3.59 2.23
C VAL A 148 10.51 -4.86 1.59
N PHE A 149 10.36 -5.96 2.32
CA PHE A 149 10.89 -7.27 2.01
C PHE A 149 9.75 -8.28 1.87
N PRO A 150 9.97 -9.38 1.16
CA PRO A 150 9.11 -10.55 1.24
C PRO A 150 8.85 -10.96 2.70
N PRO A 151 7.69 -11.57 3.02
CA PRO A 151 7.30 -11.91 4.39
C PRO A 151 8.16 -13.01 5.00
N ASP A 152 8.95 -13.75 4.20
CA ASP A 152 9.93 -14.71 4.70
C ASP A 152 10.97 -13.99 5.57
N GLN A 153 11.14 -14.48 6.80
CA GLN A 153 12.14 -13.95 7.74
C GLN A 153 13.57 -14.10 7.23
N LYS A 154 13.83 -15.04 6.32
CA LYS A 154 15.14 -15.24 5.69
C LYS A 154 15.40 -14.29 4.52
N ALA A 155 14.38 -13.58 4.03
CA ALA A 155 14.55 -12.64 2.94
C ALA A 155 15.46 -11.47 3.37
N SER A 156 16.66 -11.42 2.81
CA SER A 156 17.69 -10.43 3.13
C SER A 156 17.69 -9.21 2.21
N ARG A 157 16.95 -9.26 1.09
CA ARG A 157 16.92 -8.21 0.08
C ARG A 157 15.51 -7.63 -0.09
N PRO A 158 15.34 -6.30 -0.03
CA PRO A 158 14.04 -5.67 -0.19
C PRO A 158 13.61 -5.65 -1.67
N PHE A 159 12.31 -5.77 -1.92
CA PHE A 159 11.73 -5.53 -3.25
C PHE A 159 11.38 -4.06 -3.49
N PHE A 160 11.21 -3.28 -2.42
CA PHE A 160 10.93 -1.85 -2.47
C PHE A 160 11.84 -1.11 -1.51
N THR A 161 12.45 -0.02 -1.96
CA THR A 161 13.24 0.88 -1.11
C THR A 161 13.00 2.32 -1.52
N ALA A 162 12.71 3.16 -0.53
CA ALA A 162 12.53 4.60 -0.73
C ALA A 162 13.32 5.40 0.32
N THR A 163 13.90 6.51 -0.12
CA THR A 163 14.53 7.51 0.72
C THR A 163 13.71 8.79 0.66
N LEU A 164 13.21 9.22 1.81
CA LEU A 164 12.30 10.36 1.96
C LEU A 164 12.98 11.46 2.75
N GLN A 165 12.92 12.70 2.26
CA GLN A 165 13.56 13.84 2.93
C GLN A 165 12.54 14.96 3.12
N PRO A 166 12.14 15.29 4.36
CA PRO A 166 11.14 16.31 4.59
C PRO A 166 11.69 17.69 4.22
N SER A 167 10.88 18.48 3.50
CA SER A 167 11.24 19.87 3.25
C SER A 167 11.28 20.64 4.56
N ARG A 168 12.42 21.31 4.80
CA ARG A 168 12.64 22.15 5.99
C ARG A 168 12.40 23.63 5.73
N TRP A 169 12.20 24.00 4.48
CA TRP A 169 12.00 25.39 4.07
C TRP A 169 10.53 25.76 3.86
N LEU A 170 9.66 24.76 3.69
CA LEU A 170 8.22 24.98 3.55
C LEU A 170 7.51 24.83 4.90
N PRO A 171 6.50 25.66 5.20
CA PRO A 171 5.73 25.54 6.42
C PRO A 171 4.92 24.23 6.42
N GLN A 172 4.58 23.76 7.63
CA GLN A 172 3.55 22.75 7.80
C GLN A 172 2.19 23.37 7.47
N VAL A 173 1.36 22.63 6.74
CA VAL A 173 0.01 23.07 6.37
C VAL A 173 -1.02 22.05 6.80
N PRO A 174 -2.24 22.48 7.18
CA PRO A 174 -3.37 21.57 7.29
C PRO A 174 -3.67 20.89 5.96
N PHE A 175 -3.95 19.61 6.01
CA PHE A 175 -4.31 18.79 4.85
C PHE A 175 -5.55 17.97 5.16
N SER A 176 -6.50 17.95 4.23
CA SER A 176 -7.67 17.08 4.29
C SER A 176 -8.03 16.54 2.92
N THR A 177 -8.32 15.25 2.86
CA THR A 177 -8.91 14.63 1.65
C THR A 177 -10.39 14.95 1.48
N LYS A 178 -11.09 15.43 2.52
CA LYS A 178 -12.50 15.85 2.38
C LYS A 178 -12.67 17.01 1.41
N ILE A 179 -11.65 17.86 1.26
CA ILE A 179 -11.65 18.95 0.29
C ILE A 179 -11.19 18.51 -1.10
N ALA A 180 -10.64 17.29 -1.24
CA ALA A 180 -10.05 16.79 -2.48
C ALA A 180 -11.08 16.69 -3.61
N SER A 181 -12.31 16.25 -3.30
CA SER A 181 -13.41 16.17 -4.27
C SER A 181 -13.79 17.53 -4.84
N TYR A 182 -13.70 18.61 -4.05
CA TYR A 182 -13.95 19.98 -4.51
C TYR A 182 -12.87 20.52 -5.45
N VAL A 183 -11.67 19.92 -5.44
CA VAL A 183 -10.56 20.27 -6.35
C VAL A 183 -10.31 19.19 -7.42
N GLY A 184 -11.29 18.33 -7.67
CA GLY A 184 -11.26 17.34 -8.76
C GLY A 184 -10.46 16.07 -8.48
N MET A 185 -10.06 15.83 -7.22
CA MET A 185 -9.46 14.58 -6.77
C MET A 185 -10.53 13.73 -6.08
N ASP A 186 -11.26 12.93 -6.86
CA ASP A 186 -12.16 11.91 -6.32
C ASP A 186 -11.34 10.74 -5.76
N VAL A 187 -11.26 10.66 -4.44
CA VAL A 187 -10.54 9.63 -3.68
C VAL A 187 -11.42 8.42 -3.33
N PHE A 188 -12.60 8.31 -3.93
CA PHE A 188 -13.46 7.15 -3.78
C PHE A 188 -12.82 5.92 -4.44
N LEU A 189 -12.53 4.91 -3.63
CA LEU A 189 -11.90 3.66 -4.03
C LEU A 189 -12.97 2.62 -4.33
N VAL A 190 -12.82 1.92 -5.45
CA VAL A 190 -13.70 0.81 -5.83
C VAL A 190 -12.85 -0.41 -6.16
N GLN A 191 -13.25 -1.53 -5.59
CA GLN A 191 -12.55 -2.79 -5.67
C GLN A 191 -13.45 -3.90 -6.18
N PRO A 192 -13.00 -4.69 -7.17
CA PRO A 192 -13.69 -5.90 -7.56
C PRO A 192 -13.63 -6.97 -6.45
N PRO A 193 -14.42 -8.04 -6.59
CA PRO A 193 -14.34 -9.20 -5.71
C PRO A 193 -12.93 -9.79 -5.67
N LEU A 194 -12.53 -10.30 -4.50
CA LEU A 194 -11.21 -10.90 -4.31
C LEU A 194 -11.26 -12.43 -4.40
N PRO A 195 -10.27 -13.08 -5.01
CA PRO A 195 -10.09 -14.52 -4.89
C PRO A 195 -9.69 -14.92 -3.45
N THR A 196 -9.95 -16.19 -3.12
CA THR A 196 -9.50 -16.82 -1.88
C THR A 196 -8.14 -17.49 -2.11
N GLY A 197 -7.24 -17.43 -1.13
CA GLY A 197 -5.98 -18.19 -1.17
C GLY A 197 -6.23 -19.71 -1.17
N ASP A 198 -5.44 -20.44 -1.94
CA ASP A 198 -5.65 -21.88 -2.14
C ASP A 198 -5.14 -22.75 -0.98
N LYS A 199 -4.27 -22.21 -0.12
CA LYS A 199 -3.64 -23.00 0.93
C LYS A 199 -4.40 -22.91 2.26
N PRO A 200 -4.58 -24.03 2.99
CA PRO A 200 -5.26 -24.03 4.28
C PRO A 200 -4.67 -23.09 5.35
N ASP A 201 -3.38 -22.75 5.25
CA ASP A 201 -2.67 -21.83 6.14
C ASP A 201 -2.73 -20.36 5.72
N GLU A 202 -3.39 -20.06 4.59
CA GLU A 202 -3.62 -18.72 4.03
C GLU A 202 -5.01 -18.17 4.41
N GLU A 203 -5.53 -18.49 5.61
CA GLU A 203 -6.83 -17.98 6.11
C GLU A 203 -6.94 -16.43 6.02
N LEU A 204 -5.80 -15.74 6.10
CA LEU A 204 -5.71 -14.29 5.95
C LEU A 204 -6.02 -13.77 4.54
N LEU A 205 -5.98 -14.63 3.52
CA LEU A 205 -6.29 -14.34 2.11
C LEU A 205 -7.74 -14.75 1.81
N CYS A 206 -8.68 -14.22 2.60
CA CYS A 206 -10.10 -14.44 2.34
C CYS A 206 -10.53 -13.80 1.01
N GLY A 207 -11.40 -14.49 0.28
CA GLY A 207 -12.06 -13.95 -0.89
C GLY A 207 -13.39 -13.28 -0.57
N THR A 208 -13.94 -12.60 -1.57
CA THR A 208 -15.21 -11.87 -1.50
C THR A 208 -15.99 -12.06 -2.80
N THR A 209 -17.29 -11.73 -2.80
CA THR A 209 -18.18 -11.98 -3.96
C THR A 209 -18.67 -10.71 -4.63
N GLU A 210 -18.82 -9.63 -3.87
CA GLU A 210 -19.39 -8.38 -4.37
C GLU A 210 -18.31 -7.34 -4.61
N TRP A 211 -18.61 -6.40 -5.51
CA TRP A 211 -17.82 -5.18 -5.65
C TRP A 211 -18.04 -4.26 -4.45
N MET A 212 -16.94 -3.73 -3.90
CA MET A 212 -16.99 -2.86 -2.73
C MET A 212 -16.41 -1.49 -3.04
N GLY A 213 -17.09 -0.45 -2.54
CA GLY A 213 -16.68 0.94 -2.63
C GLY A 213 -16.48 1.54 -1.25
N SER A 214 -15.47 2.37 -1.07
CA SER A 214 -15.26 3.12 0.17
C SER A 214 -14.51 4.41 -0.11
N MET A 215 -14.78 5.44 0.70
CA MET A 215 -14.07 6.72 0.64
C MET A 215 -13.30 6.96 1.95
N PRO A 216 -12.02 6.57 2.01
CA PRO A 216 -11.19 6.86 3.17
C PRO A 216 -10.96 8.37 3.30
N TYR A 217 -11.08 8.89 4.52
CA TYR A 217 -10.82 10.29 4.84
C TYR A 217 -9.56 10.42 5.67
N LEU A 218 -8.53 11.02 5.09
CA LEU A 218 -7.32 11.43 5.78
C LEU A 218 -7.34 12.93 6.13
N TYR A 219 -6.90 13.25 7.34
CA TYR A 219 -6.65 14.61 7.81
C TYR A 219 -5.37 14.69 8.65
N SER A 220 -4.62 15.77 8.51
CA SER A 220 -3.46 16.12 9.35
C SER A 220 -3.32 17.63 9.44
N ASN A 221 -2.86 18.14 10.60
CA ASN A 221 -2.44 19.54 10.76
C ASN A 221 -0.95 19.76 10.47
N LYS A 222 -0.23 18.68 10.17
CA LYS A 222 1.22 18.65 10.03
C LYS A 222 1.62 17.98 8.72
N ALA A 223 1.01 18.41 7.62
CA ALA A 223 1.44 18.00 6.29
C ALA A 223 2.59 18.90 5.82
N ARG A 224 3.57 18.30 5.14
CA ARG A 224 4.68 19.01 4.50
C ARG A 224 5.06 18.35 3.19
N GLY A 225 5.70 19.11 2.31
CA GLY A 225 6.38 18.54 1.15
C GLY A 225 7.59 17.70 1.58
N MET A 226 7.90 16.67 0.82
CA MET A 226 9.13 15.88 0.95
C MET A 226 9.76 15.63 -0.42
N TRP A 227 11.06 15.42 -0.45
CA TRP A 227 11.76 14.84 -1.59
C TRP A 227 11.69 13.32 -1.53
N VAL A 228 11.57 12.70 -2.70
CA VAL A 228 11.36 11.27 -2.86
C VAL A 228 12.42 10.70 -3.78
N ASP A 229 13.11 9.67 -3.30
CA ASP A 229 13.95 8.83 -4.15
C ASP A 229 13.60 7.36 -3.96
N ILE A 230 13.27 6.66 -5.03
CA ILE A 230 12.99 5.21 -5.02
C ILE A 230 14.18 4.52 -5.67
N GLU A 231 14.74 3.55 -4.95
CA GLU A 231 15.80 2.71 -5.49
C GLU A 231 15.17 1.67 -6.42
N SER A 232 15.53 1.71 -7.70
CA SER A 232 15.22 0.61 -8.62
C SER A 232 15.95 -0.65 -8.13
N VAL A 233 15.25 -1.78 -8.00
CA VAL A 233 15.90 -3.09 -7.86
C VAL A 233 16.65 -3.37 -9.16
N LYS A 234 17.89 -2.89 -9.25
CA LYS A 234 18.83 -3.26 -10.31
C LYS A 234 19.21 -4.70 -10.05
N GLY A 235 19.14 -5.55 -11.07
CA GLY A 235 19.65 -6.91 -10.96
C GLY A 235 21.14 -6.85 -10.66
N SER A 236 21.49 -7.00 -9.39
CA SER A 236 22.88 -7.15 -8.98
C SER A 236 23.24 -8.61 -9.20
N GLU A 237 24.05 -8.88 -10.22
CA GLU A 237 24.90 -10.07 -10.21
C GLU A 237 25.68 -10.06 -8.89
N ALA A 238 25.44 -11.04 -8.04
CA ALA A 238 26.23 -11.22 -6.85
C ALA A 238 27.66 -11.61 -7.28
N GLN A 239 28.60 -10.66 -7.23
CA GLN A 239 30.02 -11.01 -7.16
C GLN A 239 30.25 -11.66 -5.79
N GLY A 240 30.29 -12.98 -5.78
CA GLY A 240 30.58 -13.76 -4.58
C GLY A 240 32.07 -13.71 -4.24
N GLU A 241 32.39 -13.28 -3.03
CA GLU A 241 33.54 -13.79 -2.29
C GLU A 241 33.04 -14.77 -1.22
N GLY A 242 33.78 -15.87 -1.07
CA GLY A 242 33.27 -17.15 -0.58
C GLY A 242 32.73 -17.17 0.85
N GLY A 243 31.55 -17.76 0.98
CA GLY A 243 30.92 -18.22 2.20
C GLY A 243 29.63 -18.94 1.82
N GLU A 244 29.30 -20.06 2.47
CA GLU A 244 28.12 -20.88 2.16
C GLU A 244 26.85 -20.01 2.09
N GLN A 245 26.33 -19.80 0.87
CA GLN A 245 25.16 -18.96 0.61
C GLN A 245 23.90 -19.77 0.88
N GLN A 246 23.14 -19.40 1.93
CA GLN A 246 21.71 -19.67 1.97
C GLN A 246 21.07 -19.09 0.70
N PRO A 247 20.09 -19.75 0.07
CA PRO A 247 19.53 -19.27 -1.19
C PRO A 247 18.89 -17.90 -0.97
N LEU A 248 19.60 -16.86 -1.43
CA LEU A 248 19.05 -15.52 -1.60
C LEU A 248 17.91 -15.67 -2.62
N LEU A 249 16.71 -15.15 -2.32
CA LEU A 249 15.64 -15.04 -3.31
C LEU A 249 16.22 -14.45 -4.59
N ASP A 250 16.09 -15.17 -5.71
CA ASP A 250 16.68 -14.75 -6.99
C ASP A 250 16.13 -13.36 -7.36
N THR A 251 16.93 -12.57 -8.06
CA THR A 251 16.51 -11.25 -8.57
C THR A 251 15.18 -11.33 -9.25
N ARG A 252 14.97 -12.36 -10.09
CA ARG A 252 13.71 -12.60 -10.82
C ARG A 252 12.51 -12.78 -9.90
N GLU A 253 12.68 -13.48 -8.77
CA GLU A 253 11.60 -13.65 -7.81
C GLU A 253 11.23 -12.31 -7.16
N LEU A 254 12.20 -11.45 -6.85
CA LEU A 254 11.93 -10.10 -6.33
C LEU A 254 11.26 -9.17 -7.34
N GLU A 255 11.49 -9.34 -8.64
CA GLU A 255 10.80 -8.54 -9.67
C GLU A 255 9.29 -8.77 -9.68
N GLY A 256 8.83 -9.95 -9.22
CA GLY A 256 7.42 -10.29 -9.08
C GLY A 256 6.68 -9.60 -7.92
N TRP A 257 7.42 -9.04 -6.96
CA TRP A 257 6.84 -8.40 -5.77
C TRP A 257 6.44 -6.94 -6.00
N TRP A 258 7.03 -6.24 -6.95
CA TRP A 258 6.73 -4.82 -7.13
C TRP A 258 6.84 -4.37 -8.58
N PRO A 259 5.83 -3.67 -9.12
CA PRO A 259 5.90 -3.12 -10.47
C PRO A 259 6.99 -2.04 -10.54
N LYS A 260 7.92 -2.18 -11.50
CA LYS A 260 9.09 -1.29 -11.62
C LYS A 260 8.83 -0.01 -12.41
N SER A 261 7.73 0.10 -13.13
CA SER A 261 7.49 1.19 -14.08
C SER A 261 6.66 2.36 -13.53
N PHE A 262 6.23 2.30 -12.27
CA PHE A 262 5.68 3.49 -11.63
C PHE A 262 6.83 4.38 -11.19
N GLU A 263 6.93 5.55 -11.82
CA GLU A 263 7.92 6.57 -11.51
C GLU A 263 7.24 7.77 -10.83
N PRO A 264 7.17 7.79 -9.47
CA PRO A 264 6.78 8.96 -8.73
C PRO A 264 7.59 10.19 -9.07
N TRP A 265 6.91 11.33 -8.97
CA TRP A 265 7.59 12.61 -8.92
C TRP A 265 8.61 12.60 -7.78
N LYS A 266 9.71 13.35 -7.97
CA LYS A 266 10.73 13.52 -6.93
C LYS A 266 10.26 14.36 -5.73
N ILE A 267 8.98 14.73 -5.70
CA ILE A 267 8.29 15.41 -4.60
C ILE A 267 7.09 14.60 -4.16
N GLY A 268 6.80 14.64 -2.87
CA GLY A 268 5.65 13.98 -2.26
C GLY A 268 5.13 14.72 -1.03
N LEU A 269 4.18 14.11 -0.32
CA LEU A 269 3.65 14.63 0.93
C LEU A 269 4.03 13.73 2.10
N TRP A 270 4.46 14.34 3.19
CA TRP A 270 4.64 13.69 4.48
C TRP A 270 3.60 14.27 5.44
N LEU A 271 2.71 13.42 5.94
CA LEU A 271 1.64 13.79 6.86
C LEU A 271 1.90 13.15 8.21
N GLU A 272 2.32 13.99 9.16
CA GLU A 272 2.55 13.60 10.56
C GLU A 272 1.24 13.64 11.34
N GLU A 273 1.11 12.82 12.39
CA GLU A 273 -0.06 12.80 13.29
C GLU A 273 -1.41 12.77 12.56
N ALA A 274 -1.46 12.03 11.46
CA ALA A 274 -2.65 11.97 10.63
C ALA A 274 -3.71 11.08 11.27
N THR A 275 -4.97 11.43 11.02
CA THR A 275 -6.13 10.58 11.32
C THR A 275 -6.72 10.11 10.01
N LEU A 276 -6.76 8.80 9.82
CA LEU A 276 -7.42 8.13 8.70
C LEU A 276 -8.72 7.51 9.19
N ILE A 277 -9.83 7.84 8.55
CA ILE A 277 -11.12 7.20 8.77
C ILE A 277 -11.41 6.34 7.55
N VAL A 278 -11.58 5.05 7.75
CA VAL A 278 -12.00 4.10 6.72
C VAL A 278 -13.44 3.70 7.04
N PRO A 279 -14.45 4.26 6.34
CA PRO A 279 -15.85 4.00 6.65
C PRO A 279 -16.24 2.56 6.29
N GLU A 280 -17.46 2.15 6.62
CA GLU A 280 -18.05 0.93 6.03
C GLU A 280 -17.99 0.99 4.50
N SER A 281 -17.79 -0.17 3.87
CA SER A 281 -17.90 -0.27 2.42
C SER A 281 -19.37 -0.29 2.01
N GLU A 282 -19.65 0.25 0.84
CA GLU A 282 -20.92 0.06 0.16
C GLU A 282 -20.76 -0.90 -1.00
N GLU A 283 -21.79 -1.72 -1.24
CA GLU A 283 -21.83 -2.57 -2.43
C GLU A 283 -21.99 -1.72 -3.68
N ILE A 284 -21.22 -2.06 -4.71
CA ILE A 284 -21.15 -1.33 -5.96
C ILE A 284 -21.86 -2.14 -7.04
N SER A 285 -23.12 -1.82 -7.28
CA SER A 285 -23.92 -2.40 -8.35
C SER A 285 -24.03 -1.47 -9.57
N SER A 286 -24.54 -2.04 -10.67
CA SER A 286 -24.78 -1.37 -11.96
C SER A 286 -25.90 -0.34 -11.91
#